data_AF-A0A6S7HK82-F1
#
_entry.id   AF-A0A6S7HK82-F1
#
_cell.length_a   1.000
_cell.length_b   1.000
_cell.length_c   1.000
_cell.angle_alpha   90.00
_cell.angle_beta   90.00
_cell.angle_gamma   90.00
#
_symmetry.space_group_name_H-M   'P 1'
#
loop_
_entity.id
_entity.type
_entity.pdbx_description
1 polymer ?
#
loop_
_entity_poly.entity_id
_entity_poly.type
_entity_poly.pdbx_seq_one_letter_code
_entity_poly.pdbx_strand_id
1 'polypeptide(L)'
;GRGVLQGDCLSPLLFNMSFNTFIQHIKSEKYRQLGFWKSSENGTPLNPLHWFQFADDAAVVSGQEKENQMLLNRFTIWCQWAQMIIRVDKCSTFGIRKQVTKSIQYLPKLFINNCLVPRVEFGKSFRYLGRYFDFNMSDEDHKSEVYDTLTNILNEIDDLPLHPKNKILLYSSYVLAKISWHFTLSDIGKTWVNDKLDSIASTYIRKWLELPISATLKSLLHVVAGCKTYLNEGRFTWRHDSVLNFIASILKSVNHCNLYADLPGYISPSVITGDELRPDLLITLENKCIYILELTVGFESNLLTNATQKRQKYQDLINEQLKNYEKVKFVNLSISSLGVFSHPSLDFTEMLKDLKFDKQRRKYYVRKIINICIRSSYYIFCKRNKEWDNPQLMSY
;
A
#
# COMPACT_ATOMS: atom_id res chain seq x y z
N GLY A 1 -12.52 -32.19 34.47
CA GLY A 1 -12.09 -30.80 34.69
C GLY A 1 -13.28 -29.89 34.54
N ARG A 2 -13.37 -28.79 35.30
CA ARG A 2 -14.37 -27.73 35.07
C ARG A 2 -13.76 -26.74 34.07
N GLY A 3 -14.44 -26.49 32.96
CA GLY A 3 -13.97 -25.55 31.92
C GLY A 3 -14.38 -25.96 30.52
N VAL A 4 -14.27 -25.01 29.59
CA VAL A 4 -14.45 -25.24 28.15
C VAL A 4 -13.10 -25.62 27.51
N LEU A 5 -13.13 -26.33 26.38
CA LEU A 5 -11.92 -26.82 25.71
C LEU A 5 -11.24 -25.67 24.94
N GLN A 6 -9.95 -25.44 25.18
CA GLN A 6 -9.18 -24.48 24.38
C GLN A 6 -8.94 -25.05 22.98
N GLY A 7 -9.27 -24.26 21.95
CA GLY A 7 -9.15 -24.64 20.53
C GLY A 7 -10.44 -25.20 19.92
N ASP A 8 -11.48 -25.44 20.71
CA ASP A 8 -12.81 -25.79 20.20
C ASP A 8 -13.58 -24.54 19.76
N CYS A 9 -14.27 -24.63 18.61
CA CYS A 9 -14.98 -23.50 18.00
C CYS A 9 -16.20 -23.04 18.82
N LEU A 10 -16.82 -23.93 19.61
CA LEU A 10 -18.00 -23.59 20.42
C LEU A 10 -17.64 -23.00 21.78
N SER A 11 -16.44 -23.27 22.27
CA SER A 11 -15.98 -22.88 23.60
C SER A 11 -16.04 -21.36 23.87
N PRO A 12 -15.63 -20.46 22.94
CA PRO A 12 -15.79 -19.00 23.14
C PRO A 12 -17.25 -18.57 23.28
N LEU A 13 -18.15 -19.20 22.52
CA LEU A 13 -19.58 -18.88 22.55
C LEU A 13 -20.20 -19.30 23.88
N LEU A 14 -19.89 -20.51 24.35
CA LEU A 14 -20.37 -21.02 25.64
C LEU A 14 -19.89 -20.15 26.81
N PHE A 15 -18.64 -19.70 26.76
CA PHE A 15 -18.10 -18.76 27.73
C PHE A 15 -18.89 -17.45 27.74
N ASN A 16 -19.11 -16.85 26.56
CA ASN A 16 -19.88 -15.62 26.43
C ASN A 16 -21.34 -15.76 26.87
N MET A 17 -21.98 -16.89 26.58
CA MET A 17 -23.34 -17.18 27.05
C MET A 17 -23.42 -17.22 28.58
N SER A 18 -22.44 -17.88 29.21
CA SER A 18 -22.35 -17.95 30.67
C SER A 18 -22.14 -16.56 31.27
N PHE A 19 -21.21 -15.78 30.72
CA PHE A 19 -20.91 -14.42 31.17
C PHE A 19 -22.07 -13.43 30.91
N ASN A 20 -22.87 -13.66 29.87
CA ASN A 20 -24.02 -12.81 29.55
C ASN A 20 -25.06 -12.76 30.69
N THR A 21 -25.14 -13.79 31.53
CA THR A 21 -25.97 -13.76 32.75
C THR A 21 -25.60 -12.60 33.68
N PHE A 22 -24.30 -12.32 33.82
CA PHE A 22 -23.80 -11.18 34.57
C PHE A 22 -24.07 -9.86 33.86
N ILE A 23 -23.83 -9.80 32.55
CA ILE A 23 -24.05 -8.58 31.75
C ILE A 23 -25.53 -8.15 31.80
N GLN A 24 -26.47 -9.09 31.73
CA GLN A 24 -27.89 -8.79 31.89
C GLN A 24 -28.21 -8.26 33.30
N HIS A 25 -27.58 -8.81 34.34
CA HIS A 25 -27.75 -8.35 35.71
C HIS A 25 -27.24 -6.91 35.91
N ILE A 26 -26.04 -6.59 35.40
CA ILE A 26 -25.43 -5.27 35.56
C ILE A 26 -26.11 -4.19 34.71
N LYS A 27 -26.76 -4.58 33.60
CA LYS A 27 -27.59 -3.69 32.77
C LYS A 27 -28.90 -3.25 33.45
N SER A 28 -29.30 -3.87 34.56
CA SER A 28 -30.46 -3.42 35.31
C SER A 28 -30.28 -1.98 35.80
N GLU A 29 -31.40 -1.24 35.87
CA GLU A 29 -31.39 0.21 36.13
C GLU A 29 -30.67 0.59 37.42
N LYS A 30 -30.77 -0.26 38.44
CA LYS A 30 -30.11 -0.10 39.74
C LYS A 30 -28.58 0.03 39.63
N TYR A 31 -27.93 -0.77 38.78
CA TYR A 31 -26.46 -0.75 38.65
C TYR A 31 -26.01 0.14 37.50
N ARG A 32 -26.85 0.32 36.48
CA ARG A 32 -26.60 1.23 35.36
C ARG A 32 -26.32 2.66 35.83
N GLN A 33 -27.02 3.13 36.86
CA GLN A 33 -26.84 4.49 37.41
C GLN A 33 -25.44 4.72 38.05
N LEU A 34 -24.73 3.65 38.41
CA LEU A 34 -23.40 3.70 39.03
C LEU A 34 -22.26 3.94 38.01
N GLY A 35 -22.59 4.03 36.73
CA GLY A 35 -21.62 4.25 35.66
C GLY A 35 -21.16 5.70 35.52
N PHE A 36 -20.13 5.88 34.71
CA PHE A 36 -19.66 7.20 34.33
C PHE A 36 -20.57 7.84 33.29
N TRP A 37 -21.08 9.04 33.59
CA TRP A 37 -21.92 9.83 32.70
C TRP A 37 -21.06 10.69 31.78
N LYS A 38 -21.20 10.49 30.47
CA LYS A 38 -20.56 11.34 29.47
C LYS A 38 -21.53 12.45 29.06
N SER A 39 -21.09 13.71 29.12
CA SER A 39 -21.83 14.82 28.53
C SER A 39 -21.79 14.70 27.00
N SER A 40 -22.96 14.70 26.35
CA SER A 40 -23.06 14.73 24.89
C SER A 40 -22.84 16.16 24.37
N GLU A 41 -22.15 16.29 23.24
CA GLU A 41 -21.98 17.56 22.53
C GLU A 41 -23.33 18.15 22.05
N ASN A 42 -24.36 17.31 21.91
CA ASN A 42 -25.69 17.70 21.41
C ASN A 42 -26.78 17.73 22.51
N GLY A 43 -26.40 17.75 23.80
CA GLY A 43 -27.35 17.89 24.92
C GLY A 43 -28.24 16.68 25.22
N THR A 44 -28.10 15.57 24.48
CA THR A 44 -28.79 14.30 24.78
C THR A 44 -28.03 13.49 25.84
N PRO A 45 -28.64 13.08 26.97
CA PRO A 45 -27.94 12.25 27.94
C PRO A 45 -27.65 10.87 27.33
N LEU A 46 -26.36 10.54 27.20
CA LEU A 46 -25.92 9.21 26.77
C LEU A 46 -26.06 8.21 27.93
N ASN A 47 -26.25 6.93 27.58
CA ASN A 47 -26.26 5.87 28.58
C ASN A 47 -24.92 5.85 29.35
N PRO A 48 -24.95 5.69 30.69
CA PRO A 48 -23.75 5.68 31.51
C PRO A 48 -22.88 4.45 31.24
N LEU A 49 -21.58 4.70 31.08
CA LEU A 49 -20.57 3.66 30.83
C LEU A 49 -20.11 3.08 32.16
N HIS A 50 -20.44 1.80 32.40
CA HIS A 50 -20.15 1.14 33.68
C HIS A 50 -19.30 -0.13 33.54
N TRP A 51 -19.37 -0.82 32.39
CA TRP A 51 -18.71 -2.11 32.19
C TRP A 51 -18.27 -2.31 30.74
N PHE A 52 -17.04 -2.77 30.54
CA PHE A 52 -16.48 -3.22 29.28
C PHE A 52 -16.02 -4.67 29.43
N GLN A 53 -16.29 -5.51 28.44
CA GLN A 53 -15.95 -6.93 28.47
C GLN A 53 -15.43 -7.40 27.12
N PHE A 54 -14.31 -8.13 27.15
CA PHE A 54 -13.83 -8.92 26.03
C PHE A 54 -13.25 -10.24 26.56
N ALA A 55 -13.94 -11.36 26.30
CA ALA A 55 -13.59 -12.65 26.90
C ALA A 55 -13.46 -12.55 28.43
N ASP A 56 -12.32 -12.88 29.03
CA ASP A 56 -12.04 -12.76 30.46
C ASP A 56 -11.59 -11.34 30.88
N ASP A 57 -11.11 -10.52 29.94
CA ASP A 57 -10.70 -9.14 30.20
C ASP A 57 -11.92 -8.25 30.42
N ALA A 58 -12.06 -7.76 31.66
CA ALA A 58 -13.13 -6.86 32.08
C ALA A 58 -12.56 -5.52 32.54
N ALA A 59 -13.24 -4.41 32.22
CA ALA A 59 -12.94 -3.10 32.78
C ALA A 59 -14.19 -2.43 33.33
N VAL A 60 -14.06 -1.87 34.54
CA VAL A 60 -15.15 -1.19 35.28
C VAL A 60 -14.83 0.29 35.38
N VAL A 61 -15.78 1.13 35.04
CA VAL A 61 -15.63 2.59 35.05
C VAL A 61 -16.81 3.22 35.78
N SER A 62 -16.54 4.09 36.76
CA SER A 62 -17.57 4.78 37.54
C SER A 62 -17.14 6.22 37.86
N GLY A 63 -18.10 7.06 38.25
CA GLY A 63 -17.82 8.42 38.69
C GLY A 63 -17.21 8.49 40.09
N GLN A 64 -17.63 7.59 40.98
CA GLN A 64 -17.12 7.53 42.36
C GLN A 64 -16.44 6.20 42.69
N GLU A 65 -15.47 6.25 43.59
CA GLU A 65 -14.74 5.07 44.09
C GLU A 65 -15.68 4.08 44.81
N LYS A 66 -16.64 4.60 45.58
CA LYS A 66 -17.65 3.78 46.29
C LYS A 66 -18.53 2.99 45.31
N GLU A 67 -18.96 3.64 44.24
CA GLU A 67 -19.77 3.02 43.18
C GLU A 67 -18.99 1.92 42.46
N ASN A 68 -17.70 2.15 42.20
CA ASN A 68 -16.80 1.14 41.61
C ASN A 68 -16.71 -0.09 42.52
N GLN A 69 -16.48 0.13 43.82
CA GLN A 69 -16.42 -0.96 44.80
C GLN A 69 -17.74 -1.75 44.86
N MET A 70 -18.89 -1.08 44.74
CA MET A 70 -20.19 -1.77 44.67
C MET A 70 -20.30 -2.68 43.44
N LEU A 71 -19.89 -2.21 42.27
CA LEU A 71 -19.88 -3.02 41.04
C LEU A 71 -18.91 -4.21 41.15
N LEU A 72 -17.71 -4.00 41.70
CA LEU A 72 -16.73 -5.06 41.95
C LEU A 72 -17.24 -6.09 42.97
N ASN A 73 -17.93 -5.66 44.02
CA ASN A 73 -18.54 -6.57 44.98
C ASN A 73 -19.62 -7.45 44.31
N ARG A 74 -20.43 -6.87 43.43
CA ARG A 74 -21.43 -7.63 42.66
C ARG A 74 -20.77 -8.62 41.71
N PHE A 75 -19.70 -8.23 41.03
CA PHE A 75 -18.93 -9.12 40.18
C PHE A 75 -18.31 -10.28 40.98
N THR A 76 -17.77 -9.98 42.17
CA THR A 76 -17.20 -10.99 43.08
C THR A 76 -18.25 -12.03 43.48
N ILE A 77 -19.46 -11.60 43.85
CA ILE A 77 -20.58 -12.50 44.18
C ILE A 77 -20.94 -13.39 42.98
N TRP A 78 -21.00 -12.80 41.78
CA TRP A 78 -21.29 -13.56 40.56
C TRP A 78 -20.18 -14.58 40.25
N CYS A 79 -18.90 -14.20 40.38
CA CYS A 79 -17.78 -15.14 40.20
C CYS A 79 -17.83 -16.29 41.21
N GLN A 80 -18.22 -16.02 42.46
CA GLN A 80 -18.42 -17.07 43.47
C GLN A 80 -19.55 -18.04 43.06
N TRP A 81 -20.67 -17.51 42.56
CA TRP A 81 -21.77 -18.32 42.01
C TRP A 81 -21.33 -19.16 40.81
N ALA A 82 -20.58 -18.55 39.87
CA ALA A 82 -20.06 -19.20 38.67
C ALA A 82 -18.83 -20.10 38.95
N GLN A 83 -18.36 -20.17 40.20
CA GLN A 83 -17.14 -20.88 40.60
C GLN A 83 -15.88 -20.46 39.81
N MET A 84 -15.79 -19.16 39.48
CA MET A 84 -14.65 -18.53 38.81
C MET A 84 -13.75 -17.82 39.82
N ILE A 85 -12.43 -17.83 39.56
CA ILE A 85 -11.43 -17.19 40.41
C ILE A 85 -10.92 -15.92 39.73
N ILE A 86 -10.98 -14.80 40.44
CA ILE A 86 -10.42 -13.53 39.97
C ILE A 86 -8.93 -13.48 40.35
N ARG A 87 -8.08 -13.29 39.35
CA ARG A 87 -6.62 -13.13 39.51
C ARG A 87 -6.29 -11.67 39.84
N VAL A 88 -6.31 -11.34 41.13
CA VAL A 88 -6.06 -9.97 41.63
C VAL A 88 -4.68 -9.43 41.23
N ASP A 89 -3.69 -10.31 41.07
CA ASP A 89 -2.34 -9.98 40.60
C ASP A 89 -2.30 -9.44 39.16
N LYS A 90 -3.29 -9.77 38.33
CA LYS A 90 -3.43 -9.28 36.95
C LYS A 90 -4.36 -8.08 36.83
N CYS A 91 -5.01 -7.68 37.91
CA CYS A 91 -5.90 -6.53 37.94
C CYS A 91 -5.09 -5.26 38.26
N SER A 92 -5.53 -4.13 37.71
CA SER A 92 -4.93 -2.83 37.98
C SER A 92 -6.01 -1.78 38.18
N THR A 93 -5.80 -0.84 39.10
CA THR A 93 -6.69 0.32 39.27
C THR A 93 -6.01 1.60 38.85
N PHE A 94 -6.80 2.47 38.23
CA PHE A 94 -6.37 3.77 37.75
C PHE A 94 -7.46 4.80 38.06
N GLY A 95 -7.07 5.96 38.60
CA GLY A 95 -8.01 6.98 39.05
C GLY A 95 -7.59 8.38 38.63
N ILE A 96 -8.53 9.15 38.10
CA ILE A 96 -8.36 10.57 37.81
C ILE A 96 -9.40 11.36 38.60
N ARG A 97 -8.96 12.42 39.28
CA ARG A 97 -9.85 13.34 40.00
C ARG A 97 -9.63 14.76 39.51
N LYS A 98 -10.71 15.47 39.20
CA LYS A 98 -10.68 16.90 38.88
C LYS A 98 -10.55 17.72 40.17
N GLN A 99 -9.49 18.53 40.28
CA GLN A 99 -9.41 19.65 41.22
C GLN A 99 -9.86 20.94 40.53
N VAL A 100 -9.95 22.05 41.29
CA VAL A 100 -10.50 23.34 40.87
C VAL A 100 -9.97 23.81 39.51
N THR A 101 -8.68 23.60 39.22
CA THR A 101 -8.05 24.07 37.97
C THR A 101 -7.36 22.98 37.15
N LYS A 102 -7.09 21.79 37.71
CA LYS A 102 -6.36 20.70 37.04
C LYS A 102 -6.90 19.33 37.40
N SER A 103 -6.84 18.39 36.46
CA SER A 103 -7.01 16.98 36.75
C SER A 103 -5.72 16.44 37.38
N ILE A 104 -5.85 15.56 38.37
CA ILE A 104 -4.72 14.91 39.04
C ILE A 104 -5.00 13.41 39.11
N GLN A 105 -4.00 12.60 38.80
CA GLN A 105 -4.05 11.15 39.02
C GLN A 105 -4.09 10.88 40.53
N TYR A 106 -4.89 9.93 40.97
CA TYR A 106 -4.89 9.44 42.34
C TYR A 106 -4.86 7.91 42.34
N LEU A 107 -4.65 7.32 43.52
CA LEU A 107 -4.53 5.88 43.72
C LEU A 107 -5.80 5.34 44.39
N PRO A 108 -6.79 4.81 43.64
CA PRO A 108 -8.03 4.27 44.22
C PRO A 108 -7.73 3.06 45.12
N LYS A 109 -8.49 2.93 46.21
CA LYS A 109 -8.42 1.80 47.14
C LYS A 109 -9.61 0.87 46.88
N LEU A 110 -9.44 0.00 45.89
CA LEU A 110 -10.44 -1.02 45.56
C LEU A 110 -9.99 -2.40 46.04
N PHE A 111 -10.95 -3.18 46.52
CA PHE A 111 -10.73 -4.50 47.11
C PHE A 111 -11.51 -5.57 46.34
N ILE A 112 -10.87 -6.71 46.09
CA ILE A 112 -11.51 -7.92 45.53
C ILE A 112 -11.19 -9.07 46.47
N ASN A 113 -12.19 -9.78 46.97
CA ASN A 113 -12.02 -10.84 47.98
C ASN A 113 -11.18 -10.41 49.20
N ASN A 114 -11.37 -9.18 49.68
CA ASN A 114 -10.59 -8.54 50.76
C ASN A 114 -9.09 -8.31 50.45
N CYS A 115 -8.65 -8.57 49.22
CA CYS A 115 -7.31 -8.22 48.74
C CYS A 115 -7.32 -6.86 48.05
N LEU A 116 -6.35 -6.00 48.37
CA LEU A 116 -6.16 -4.72 47.67
C LEU A 116 -5.69 -4.97 46.24
N VAL A 117 -6.38 -4.38 45.26
CA VAL A 117 -5.99 -4.49 43.85
C VAL A 117 -4.73 -3.64 43.60
N PRO A 118 -3.73 -4.13 42.83
CA PRO A 118 -2.57 -3.34 42.41
C PRO A 118 -2.98 -2.00 41.78
N ARG A 119 -2.23 -0.95 42.07
CA ARG A 119 -2.55 0.42 41.66
C ARG A 119 -1.47 0.90 40.70
N VAL A 120 -1.89 1.53 39.60
CA VAL A 120 -0.96 2.12 38.64
C VAL A 120 -0.29 3.33 39.30
N GLU A 121 1.04 3.31 39.38
CA GLU A 121 1.82 4.40 39.97
C GLU A 121 1.67 5.70 39.17
N PHE A 122 2.03 6.82 39.80
CA PHE A 122 1.97 8.14 39.17
C PHE A 122 2.87 8.19 37.92
N GLY A 123 2.29 8.63 36.80
CA GLY A 123 3.02 8.78 35.54
C GLY A 123 3.33 7.48 34.80
N LYS A 124 2.93 6.32 35.32
CA LYS A 124 2.99 5.04 34.59
C LYS A 124 1.73 4.83 33.76
N SER A 125 1.87 4.09 32.66
CA SER A 125 0.77 3.62 31.82
C SER A 125 0.31 2.23 32.24
N PHE A 126 -0.91 1.86 31.84
CA PHE A 126 -1.41 0.49 31.93
C PHE A 126 -1.94 0.04 30.57
N ARG A 127 -1.98 -1.27 30.35
CA ARG A 127 -2.39 -1.87 29.08
C ARG A 127 -3.80 -2.46 29.20
N TYR A 128 -4.67 -2.16 28.24
CA TYR A 128 -6.00 -2.78 28.11
C TYR A 128 -6.32 -3.04 26.64
N LEU A 129 -6.65 -4.29 26.31
CA LEU A 129 -6.92 -4.78 24.94
C LEU A 129 -5.86 -4.37 23.90
N GLY A 130 -4.59 -4.36 24.32
CA GLY A 130 -3.48 -4.01 23.46
C GLY A 130 -3.11 -2.53 23.44
N ARG A 131 -3.96 -1.62 23.96
CA ARG A 131 -3.69 -0.17 24.00
C ARG A 131 -3.11 0.26 25.36
N TYR A 132 -2.17 1.20 25.33
CA TYR A 132 -1.64 1.86 26.53
C TYR A 132 -2.49 3.07 26.91
N PHE A 133 -2.74 3.21 28.22
CA PHE A 133 -3.44 4.33 28.81
C PHE A 133 -2.56 4.94 29.90
N ASP A 134 -2.17 6.19 29.71
CA ASP A 134 -1.48 7.01 30.70
C ASP A 134 -2.40 8.15 31.17
N PHE A 135 -1.89 8.97 32.10
CA PHE A 135 -2.64 10.13 32.59
C PHE A 135 -2.89 11.20 31.50
N ASN A 136 -1.98 11.35 30.55
CA ASN A 136 -2.09 12.37 29.50
C ASN A 136 -2.88 11.91 28.28
N MET A 137 -3.32 10.65 28.24
CA MET A 137 -3.85 9.98 27.05
C MET A 137 -2.91 10.13 25.84
N SER A 138 -1.61 10.00 26.11
CA SER A 138 -0.54 10.09 25.13
C SER A 138 -0.29 8.74 24.47
N ASP A 139 -0.08 8.75 23.15
CA ASP A 139 0.25 7.56 22.38
C ASP A 139 1.78 7.32 22.25
N GLU A 140 2.63 7.99 23.05
CA GLU A 140 4.10 7.87 22.94
C GLU A 140 4.61 6.45 23.23
N ASP A 141 4.10 5.79 24.28
CA ASP A 141 4.48 4.41 24.59
C ASP A 141 4.15 3.47 23.42
N HIS A 142 2.98 3.66 22.81
CA HIS A 142 2.55 2.87 21.66
C HIS A 142 3.37 3.15 20.41
N LYS A 143 3.74 4.42 20.16
CA LYS A 143 4.67 4.78 19.08
C LYS A 143 6.02 4.09 19.24
N SER A 144 6.54 4.02 20.47
CA SER A 144 7.81 3.34 20.76
C SER A 144 7.70 1.82 20.51
N GLU A 145 6.63 1.17 20.97
CA GLU A 145 6.41 -0.26 20.76
C GLU A 145 6.30 -0.60 19.26
N VAL A 146 5.59 0.22 18.48
CA VAL A 146 5.46 0.04 17.02
C VAL A 146 6.82 0.16 16.34
N TYR A 147 7.59 1.17 16.73
CA TYR A 147 8.91 1.42 16.18
C TYR A 147 9.86 0.24 16.45
N ASP A 148 9.89 -0.24 17.69
CA ASP A 148 10.74 -1.36 18.11
C ASP A 148 10.30 -2.65 17.42
N THR A 149 8.99 -2.90 17.33
CA THR A 149 8.44 -4.06 16.64
C THR A 149 8.81 -4.07 15.16
N LEU A 150 8.64 -2.94 14.45
CA LEU A 150 9.05 -2.83 13.05
C LEU A 150 10.55 -3.06 12.90
N THR A 151 11.37 -2.44 13.76
CA THR A 151 12.84 -2.54 13.70
C THR A 151 13.29 -3.98 13.91
N ASN A 152 12.74 -4.68 14.90
CA ASN A 152 13.05 -6.07 15.18
C ASN A 152 12.68 -6.99 14.01
N ILE A 153 11.47 -6.84 13.44
CA ILE A 153 11.05 -7.66 12.30
C ILE A 153 11.92 -7.38 11.07
N LEU A 154 12.27 -6.12 10.81
CA LEU A 154 13.14 -5.78 9.68
C LEU A 154 14.55 -6.32 9.85
N ASN A 155 15.11 -6.29 11.07
CA ASN A 155 16.39 -6.93 11.39
C ASN A 155 16.34 -8.44 11.12
N GLU A 156 15.31 -9.13 11.61
CA GLU A 156 15.13 -10.56 11.35
C GLU A 156 15.05 -10.89 9.86
N ILE A 157 14.32 -10.08 9.07
CA ILE A 157 14.23 -10.28 7.61
C ILE A 157 15.58 -10.00 6.92
N ASP A 158 16.34 -9.03 7.43
CA ASP A 158 17.64 -8.67 6.88
C ASP A 158 18.68 -9.78 7.09
N ASP A 159 18.69 -10.43 8.26
CA ASP A 159 19.60 -11.52 8.60
C ASP A 159 19.32 -12.81 7.81
N LEU A 160 18.09 -13.00 7.31
CA LEU A 160 17.74 -14.19 6.54
C LEU A 160 18.44 -14.20 5.16
N PRO A 161 18.99 -15.35 4.72
CA PRO A 161 19.65 -15.53 3.43
C PRO A 161 18.62 -15.69 2.29
N LEU A 162 17.69 -14.74 2.18
CA LEU A 162 16.64 -14.73 1.17
C LEU A 162 17.01 -13.80 0.01
N HIS A 163 16.59 -14.18 -1.19
CA HIS A 163 16.68 -13.30 -2.36
C HIS A 163 15.92 -11.98 -2.09
N PRO A 164 16.43 -10.80 -2.51
CA PRO A 164 15.80 -9.50 -2.23
C PRO A 164 14.30 -9.43 -2.56
N LYS A 165 13.90 -10.03 -3.68
CA LYS A 165 12.49 -10.16 -4.09
C LYS A 165 11.62 -10.81 -3.01
N ASN A 166 12.11 -11.84 -2.33
CA ASN A 166 11.37 -12.54 -1.29
C ASN A 166 11.33 -11.72 0.01
N LYS A 167 12.39 -10.96 0.33
CA LYS A 167 12.39 -10.03 1.46
C LYS A 167 11.33 -8.94 1.29
N ILE A 168 11.21 -8.38 0.08
CA ILE A 168 10.16 -7.40 -0.25
C ILE A 168 8.77 -8.02 -0.19
N LEU A 169 8.62 -9.26 -0.66
CA LEU A 169 7.34 -9.95 -0.57
C LEU A 169 6.92 -10.11 0.89
N LEU A 170 7.81 -10.59 1.77
CA LEU A 170 7.57 -10.70 3.21
C LEU A 170 7.20 -9.35 3.84
N TYR A 171 7.90 -8.29 3.48
CA TYR A 171 7.56 -6.94 3.92
C TYR A 171 6.10 -6.58 3.55
N SER A 172 5.75 -6.74 2.27
CA SER A 172 4.41 -6.36 1.78
C SER A 172 3.27 -7.20 2.37
N SER A 173 3.49 -8.50 2.60
CA SER A 173 2.43 -9.42 3.01
C SER A 173 2.31 -9.59 4.52
N TYR A 174 3.43 -9.63 5.24
CA TYR A 174 3.46 -9.94 6.67
C TYR A 174 3.69 -8.69 7.53
N VAL A 175 4.74 -7.92 7.23
CA VAL A 175 5.14 -6.78 8.07
C VAL A 175 4.04 -5.70 8.10
N LEU A 176 3.51 -5.34 6.93
CA LEU A 176 2.42 -4.36 6.85
C LEU A 176 1.16 -4.82 7.60
N ALA A 177 0.79 -6.10 7.49
CA ALA A 177 -0.37 -6.64 8.20
C ALA A 177 -0.18 -6.61 9.72
N LYS A 178 1.02 -6.97 10.20
CA LYS A 178 1.38 -6.95 11.63
C LYS A 178 1.31 -5.53 12.21
N ILE A 179 1.83 -4.55 11.49
CA ILE A 179 1.85 -3.15 11.94
C ILE A 179 0.47 -2.50 11.80
N SER A 180 -0.33 -2.90 10.81
CA SER A 180 -1.67 -2.37 10.59
C SER A 180 -2.54 -2.46 11.84
N TRP A 181 -2.40 -3.53 12.65
CA TRP A 181 -3.11 -3.66 13.91
C TRP A 181 -2.84 -2.49 14.87
N HIS A 182 -1.58 -2.04 14.97
CA HIS A 182 -1.22 -0.95 15.87
C HIS A 182 -1.85 0.39 15.46
N PHE A 183 -2.09 0.62 14.16
CA PHE A 183 -2.82 1.80 13.68
C PHE A 183 -4.32 1.76 13.97
N THR A 184 -4.89 0.60 14.32
CA THR A 184 -6.29 0.51 14.75
C THR A 184 -6.50 0.83 16.23
N LEU A 185 -5.43 0.76 17.03
CA LEU A 185 -5.49 0.95 18.49
C LEU A 185 -5.30 2.41 18.92
N SER A 186 -4.47 3.16 18.20
CA SER A 186 -4.08 4.53 18.54
C SER A 186 -4.10 5.44 17.32
N ASP A 187 -4.40 6.73 17.53
CA ASP A 187 -4.44 7.73 16.48
C ASP A 187 -3.03 8.28 16.19
N ILE A 188 -2.22 7.48 15.48
CA ILE A 188 -0.86 7.88 15.08
C ILE A 188 -0.93 8.87 13.92
N GLY A 189 -0.33 10.05 14.11
CA GLY A 189 -0.25 11.09 13.09
C GLY A 189 0.54 10.65 11.84
N LYS A 190 0.02 10.99 10.66
CA LYS A 190 0.65 10.68 9.35
C LYS A 190 2.08 11.20 9.22
N THR A 191 2.38 12.36 9.80
CA THR A 191 3.72 12.97 9.78
C THR A 191 4.75 12.06 10.45
N TRP A 192 4.45 11.58 11.65
CA TRP A 192 5.33 10.69 12.39
C TRP A 192 5.56 9.35 11.67
N VAL A 193 4.52 8.79 11.03
CA VAL A 193 4.64 7.56 10.24
C VAL A 193 5.62 7.75 9.08
N ASN A 194 5.47 8.84 8.32
CA ASN A 194 6.36 9.15 7.21
C ASN A 194 7.81 9.41 7.66
N ASP A 195 7.99 10.13 8.77
CA ASP A 195 9.31 10.56 9.24
C ASP A 195 10.09 9.43 9.92
N LYS A 196 9.41 8.52 10.63
CA LYS A 196 10.04 7.45 11.42
C LYS A 196 9.92 6.09 10.76
N LEU A 197 8.70 5.60 10.52
CA LEU A 197 8.48 4.23 10.04
C LEU A 197 8.88 4.07 8.57
N ASP A 198 8.41 4.95 7.69
CA ASP A 198 8.73 4.90 6.26
C ASP A 198 10.22 5.13 5.99
N SER A 199 10.87 5.99 6.79
CA SER A 199 12.31 6.24 6.70
C SER A 199 13.12 4.96 6.95
N ILE A 200 12.75 4.20 7.98
CA ILE A 200 13.42 2.93 8.33
C ILE A 200 13.12 1.88 7.28
N ALA A 201 11.85 1.66 6.94
CA ALA A 201 11.47 0.70 5.93
C ALA A 201 12.16 0.99 4.58
N SER A 202 12.23 2.26 4.17
CA SER A 202 12.95 2.68 2.96
C SER A 202 14.44 2.36 3.03
N THR A 203 15.07 2.47 4.20
CA THR A 203 16.48 2.17 4.39
C THR A 203 16.75 0.67 4.18
N TYR A 204 15.95 -0.21 4.79
CA TYR A 204 16.06 -1.66 4.59
C TYR A 204 15.74 -2.08 3.15
N ILE A 205 14.68 -1.53 2.56
CA ILE A 205 14.30 -1.83 1.17
C ILE A 205 15.42 -1.41 0.20
N ARG A 206 16.04 -0.23 0.41
CA ARG A 206 17.20 0.20 -0.39
C ARG A 206 18.38 -0.74 -0.20
N LYS A 207 18.67 -1.16 1.03
CA LYS A 207 19.73 -2.13 1.33
C LYS A 207 19.51 -3.44 0.59
N TRP A 208 18.31 -4.02 0.69
CA TRP A 208 17.99 -5.30 0.03
C TRP A 208 18.06 -5.21 -1.50
N LEU A 209 17.65 -4.07 -2.07
CA LEU A 209 17.69 -3.85 -3.51
C LEU A 209 19.02 -3.30 -4.04
N GLU A 210 20.02 -3.13 -3.18
CA GLU A 210 21.31 -2.50 -3.51
C GLU A 210 21.15 -1.11 -4.17
N LEU A 211 20.11 -0.37 -3.77
CA LEU A 211 19.83 0.95 -4.28
C LEU A 211 20.66 2.02 -3.54
N PRO A 212 21.15 3.05 -4.24
CA PRO A 212 21.86 4.14 -3.58
C PRO A 212 20.91 4.90 -2.63
N ILE A 213 21.46 5.53 -1.60
CA ILE A 213 20.70 6.31 -0.61
C ILE A 213 19.83 7.40 -1.29
N SER A 214 20.31 7.94 -2.42
CA SER A 214 19.59 8.93 -3.25
C SER A 214 18.42 8.37 -4.06
N ALA A 215 18.24 7.03 -4.10
CA ALA A 215 17.13 6.38 -4.79
C ALA A 215 15.87 6.52 -3.93
N THR A 216 15.09 7.55 -4.25
CA THR A 216 13.71 7.68 -3.82
C THR A 216 12.83 7.36 -5.02
N LEU A 217 11.63 6.83 -4.80
CA LEU A 217 10.67 6.60 -5.89
C LEU A 217 10.42 7.91 -6.69
N LYS A 218 10.40 9.04 -5.99
CA LYS A 218 10.29 10.39 -6.58
C LYS A 218 11.51 10.76 -7.43
N SER A 219 12.73 10.48 -6.98
CA SER A 219 13.94 10.78 -7.77
C SER A 219 14.09 9.84 -8.97
N LEU A 220 13.71 8.58 -8.85
CA LEU A 220 13.67 7.64 -9.98
C LEU A 220 12.67 8.11 -11.05
N LEU A 221 11.44 8.46 -10.65
CA LEU A 221 10.44 9.02 -11.55
C LEU A 221 10.96 10.27 -12.26
N HIS A 222 11.54 11.20 -11.50
CA HIS A 222 12.12 12.42 -12.06
C HIS A 222 13.18 12.10 -13.11
N VAL A 223 14.18 11.28 -12.78
CA VAL A 223 15.30 10.97 -13.68
C VAL A 223 14.86 10.19 -14.92
N VAL A 224 13.92 9.26 -14.80
CA VAL A 224 13.62 8.30 -15.86
C VAL A 224 12.42 8.70 -16.74
N ALA A 225 11.53 9.59 -16.26
CA ALA A 225 10.36 9.99 -17.03
C ALA A 225 9.88 11.44 -16.80
N GLY A 226 10.25 12.10 -15.71
CA GLY A 226 9.64 13.36 -15.28
C GLY A 226 10.50 14.62 -15.41
N CYS A 227 11.79 14.52 -15.71
CA CYS A 227 12.71 15.66 -15.72
C CYS A 227 12.57 16.47 -17.02
N LYS A 228 12.13 17.72 -16.91
CA LYS A 228 12.03 18.65 -18.05
C LYS A 228 13.37 18.90 -18.73
N THR A 229 14.45 19.01 -17.96
CA THR A 229 15.80 19.18 -18.51
C THR A 229 16.19 17.99 -19.38
N TYR A 230 15.94 16.76 -18.92
CA TYR A 230 16.28 15.55 -19.68
C TYR A 230 15.37 15.35 -20.90
N LEU A 231 14.14 15.84 -20.85
CA LEU A 231 13.27 15.92 -22.02
C LEU A 231 13.87 16.86 -23.08
N ASN A 232 14.28 18.07 -22.67
CA ASN A 232 14.87 19.07 -23.59
C ASN A 232 16.23 18.64 -24.15
N GLU A 233 17.03 17.91 -23.35
CA GLU A 233 18.29 17.30 -23.80
C GLU A 233 18.07 16.07 -24.69
N GLY A 234 16.82 15.63 -24.92
CA GLY A 234 16.50 14.52 -25.80
C GLY A 234 16.78 13.13 -25.23
N ARG A 235 16.99 12.98 -23.91
CA ARG A 235 17.29 11.67 -23.30
C ARG A 235 16.13 10.68 -23.42
N PHE A 236 14.91 11.17 -23.24
CA PHE A 236 13.70 10.34 -23.37
C PHE A 236 13.40 10.01 -24.83
N THR A 237 13.66 10.95 -25.73
CA THR A 237 13.62 10.73 -27.19
C THR A 237 14.60 9.64 -27.60
N TRP A 238 15.84 9.68 -27.11
CA TRP A 238 16.83 8.64 -27.39
C TRP A 238 16.39 7.23 -26.94
N ARG A 239 15.76 7.10 -25.77
CA ARG A 239 15.16 5.82 -25.34
C ARG A 239 14.02 5.39 -26.26
N HIS A 240 13.13 6.32 -26.57
CA HIS A 240 11.99 6.09 -27.46
C HIS A 240 12.47 5.57 -28.82
N ASP A 241 13.41 6.29 -29.43
CA ASP A 241 13.97 6.00 -30.74
C ASP A 241 14.78 4.70 -30.74
N SER A 242 15.43 4.34 -29.62
CA SER A 242 16.10 3.05 -29.48
C SER A 242 15.14 1.88 -29.60
N VAL A 243 13.95 2.00 -29.01
CA VAL A 243 12.89 0.98 -29.12
C VAL A 243 12.28 0.98 -30.51
N LEU A 244 11.97 2.17 -31.05
CA LEU A 244 11.38 2.34 -32.36
C LEU A 244 12.30 1.81 -33.47
N ASN A 245 13.61 2.05 -33.37
CA ASN A 245 14.61 1.57 -34.32
C ASN A 245 14.69 0.04 -34.34
N PHE A 246 14.62 -0.60 -33.17
CA PHE A 246 14.54 -2.05 -33.08
C PHE A 246 13.27 -2.59 -33.75
N ILE A 247 12.10 -1.98 -33.49
CA ILE A 247 10.84 -2.38 -34.12
C ILE A 247 10.90 -2.19 -35.65
N ALA A 248 11.41 -1.06 -36.12
CA ALA A 248 11.60 -0.79 -37.54
C ALA A 248 12.55 -1.80 -38.20
N SER A 249 13.63 -2.21 -37.52
CA SER A 249 14.55 -3.24 -38.00
C SER A 249 13.90 -4.61 -38.16
N ILE A 250 13.01 -5.00 -37.23
CA ILE A 250 12.22 -6.24 -37.32
C ILE A 250 11.30 -6.17 -38.53
N LEU A 251 10.60 -5.05 -38.69
CA LEU A 251 9.54 -4.94 -39.68
C LEU A 251 10.07 -4.74 -41.10
N LYS A 252 11.30 -4.22 -41.26
CA LYS A 252 12.01 -4.19 -42.54
C LYS A 252 12.23 -5.59 -43.15
N SER A 253 12.23 -6.64 -42.33
CA SER A 253 12.36 -8.03 -42.79
C SER A 253 11.07 -8.63 -43.36
N VAL A 254 9.95 -7.91 -43.28
CA VAL A 254 8.66 -8.38 -43.81
C VAL A 254 8.64 -8.19 -45.33
N ASN A 255 8.29 -9.25 -46.06
CA ASN A 255 8.18 -9.19 -47.52
C ASN A 255 6.93 -8.41 -47.95
N HIS A 256 7.02 -7.69 -49.07
CA HIS A 256 5.92 -6.95 -49.70
C HIS A 256 5.26 -5.89 -48.79
N CYS A 257 6.06 -5.19 -47.98
CA CYS A 257 5.57 -4.07 -47.17
C CYS A 257 6.35 -2.78 -47.43
N ASN A 258 5.67 -1.64 -47.36
CA ASN A 258 6.33 -0.33 -47.25
C ASN A 258 6.33 0.10 -45.78
N LEU A 259 7.51 0.44 -45.27
CA LEU A 259 7.73 0.84 -43.88
C LEU A 259 8.08 2.34 -43.83
N TYR A 260 7.34 3.05 -43.00
CA TYR A 260 7.54 4.46 -42.68
C TYR A 260 7.76 4.56 -41.18
N ALA A 261 8.70 5.39 -40.74
CA ALA A 261 8.99 5.55 -39.32
C ALA A 261 9.44 6.98 -39.04
N ASP A 262 9.07 7.48 -37.87
CA ASP A 262 9.53 8.76 -37.35
C ASP A 262 10.95 8.62 -36.79
N LEU A 263 11.91 8.27 -37.66
CA LEU A 263 13.30 8.04 -37.31
C LEU A 263 14.23 8.53 -38.42
N PRO A 264 15.48 8.93 -38.07
CA PRO A 264 16.50 9.22 -39.07
C PRO A 264 16.75 8.02 -39.98
N GLY A 265 16.75 8.24 -41.30
CA GLY A 265 17.00 7.19 -42.30
C GLY A 265 15.76 6.43 -42.79
N TYR A 266 14.57 6.79 -42.31
CA TYR A 266 13.28 6.27 -42.79
C TYR A 266 12.46 7.36 -43.48
N ILE A 267 11.53 6.95 -44.33
CA ILE A 267 10.54 7.86 -44.92
C ILE A 267 9.52 8.22 -43.83
N SER A 268 9.23 9.51 -43.67
CA SER A 268 8.29 9.99 -42.65
C SER A 268 6.88 9.43 -42.87
N PRO A 269 6.17 9.01 -41.81
CA PRO A 269 4.76 8.62 -41.87
C PRO A 269 3.83 9.73 -42.37
N SER A 270 4.20 11.00 -42.21
CA SER A 270 3.44 12.17 -42.69
C SER A 270 3.16 12.14 -44.19
N VAL A 271 3.92 11.38 -44.97
CA VAL A 271 3.66 11.16 -46.41
C VAL A 271 2.29 10.55 -46.65
N ILE A 272 1.78 9.73 -45.72
CA ILE A 272 0.47 9.07 -45.81
C ILE A 272 -0.57 9.75 -44.92
N THR A 273 -0.15 10.22 -43.74
CA THR A 273 -1.07 10.70 -42.70
C THR A 273 -1.23 12.21 -42.65
N GLY A 274 -0.45 12.95 -43.44
CA GLY A 274 -0.38 14.42 -43.38
C GLY A 274 0.48 14.92 -42.21
N ASP A 275 0.63 16.24 -42.14
CA ASP A 275 1.49 16.89 -41.13
C ASP A 275 0.81 17.04 -39.75
N GLU A 276 -0.52 16.93 -39.69
CA GLU A 276 -1.28 17.09 -38.44
C GLU A 276 -1.14 15.90 -37.49
N LEU A 277 -1.05 14.68 -38.05
CA LEU A 277 -0.92 13.43 -37.29
C LEU A 277 0.30 12.68 -37.78
N ARG A 278 1.32 12.60 -36.93
CA ARG A 278 2.58 11.90 -37.18
C ARG A 278 2.70 10.69 -36.24
N PRO A 279 2.24 9.50 -36.65
CA PRO A 279 2.47 8.28 -35.88
C PRO A 279 3.95 7.91 -35.90
N ASP A 280 4.39 7.15 -34.89
CA ASP A 280 5.81 6.77 -34.75
C ASP A 280 6.24 5.77 -35.84
N LEU A 281 5.34 4.86 -36.25
CA LEU A 281 5.62 3.87 -37.28
C LEU A 281 4.36 3.51 -38.06
N LEU A 282 4.50 3.34 -39.36
CA LEU A 282 3.42 2.98 -40.25
C LEU A 282 3.89 1.91 -41.24
N ILE A 283 3.08 0.86 -41.38
CA ILE A 283 3.33 -0.23 -42.34
C ILE A 283 2.15 -0.37 -43.26
N THR A 284 2.42 -0.42 -44.57
CA THR A 284 1.42 -0.79 -45.56
C THR A 284 1.77 -2.14 -46.20
N LEU A 285 0.79 -3.03 -46.23
CA LEU A 285 0.83 -4.30 -46.95
C LEU A 285 0.04 -4.11 -48.25
N GLU A 286 0.71 -3.57 -49.27
CA GLU A 286 0.06 -3.13 -50.51
C GLU A 286 -1.15 -2.23 -50.19
N ASN A 287 -2.23 -2.29 -50.99
CA ASN A 287 -3.49 -1.59 -50.72
C ASN A 287 -4.44 -2.40 -49.81
N LYS A 288 -3.97 -3.50 -49.20
CA LYS A 288 -4.83 -4.40 -48.41
C LYS A 288 -4.95 -3.99 -46.95
N CYS A 289 -3.82 -3.68 -46.31
CA CYS A 289 -3.84 -3.37 -44.88
C CYS A 289 -2.78 -2.35 -44.52
N ILE A 290 -3.17 -1.40 -43.66
CA ILE A 290 -2.28 -0.42 -43.06
C ILE A 290 -2.29 -0.58 -41.53
N TYR A 291 -1.10 -0.60 -40.93
CA TYR A 291 -0.88 -0.60 -39.49
C TYR A 291 -0.32 0.76 -39.09
N ILE A 292 -1.00 1.42 -38.16
CA ILE A 292 -0.58 2.70 -37.57
C ILE A 292 -0.13 2.39 -36.15
N LEU A 293 1.16 2.47 -35.89
CA LEU A 293 1.76 2.15 -34.59
C LEU A 293 2.19 3.43 -33.89
N GLU A 294 1.76 3.54 -32.63
CA GLU A 294 2.12 4.62 -31.73
C GLU A 294 2.82 4.04 -30.50
N LEU A 295 4.07 4.42 -30.31
CA LEU A 295 4.92 4.04 -29.20
C LEU A 295 4.78 5.05 -28.06
N THR A 296 4.73 4.55 -26.83
CA THR A 296 4.78 5.40 -25.64
C THR A 296 5.70 4.73 -24.64
N VAL A 297 6.84 5.36 -24.34
CA VAL A 297 7.78 4.89 -23.32
C VAL A 297 7.79 5.85 -22.13
N GLY A 298 6.95 5.56 -21.14
CA GLY A 298 6.64 6.49 -20.04
C GLY A 298 6.54 5.82 -18.67
N PHE A 299 5.94 6.51 -17.70
CA PHE A 299 5.73 5.95 -16.36
C PHE A 299 4.42 5.16 -16.28
N GLU A 300 4.42 4.06 -15.51
CA GLU A 300 3.34 3.06 -15.43
C GLU A 300 1.98 3.68 -15.15
N SER A 301 1.91 4.67 -14.24
CA SER A 301 0.64 5.29 -13.83
C SER A 301 -0.14 5.95 -14.96
N ASN A 302 0.57 6.40 -16.01
CA ASN A 302 -0.03 7.19 -17.10
C ASN A 302 -0.21 6.38 -18.38
N LEU A 303 0.26 5.12 -18.44
CA LEU A 303 0.24 4.34 -19.68
C LEU A 303 -1.19 4.05 -20.15
N LEU A 304 -2.10 3.71 -19.24
CA LEU A 304 -3.48 3.38 -19.60
C LEU A 304 -4.26 4.60 -20.09
N THR A 305 -4.13 5.74 -19.40
CA THR A 305 -4.77 7.01 -19.79
C THR A 305 -4.22 7.55 -21.11
N ASN A 306 -2.91 7.41 -21.33
CA ASN A 306 -2.30 7.81 -22.61
C ASN A 306 -2.78 6.90 -23.75
N ALA A 307 -2.89 5.60 -23.51
CA ALA A 307 -3.36 4.66 -24.53
C ALA A 307 -4.79 4.96 -24.99
N THR A 308 -5.70 5.28 -24.06
CA THR A 308 -7.09 5.65 -24.40
C THR A 308 -7.16 6.98 -25.15
N GLN A 309 -6.43 8.00 -24.69
CA GLN A 309 -6.36 9.31 -25.37
C GLN A 309 -5.80 9.20 -26.79
N LYS A 310 -4.68 8.48 -26.98
CA LYS A 310 -4.08 8.31 -28.31
C LYS A 310 -4.99 7.49 -29.23
N ARG A 311 -5.68 6.46 -28.73
CA ARG A 311 -6.65 5.69 -29.53
C ARG A 311 -7.81 6.56 -30.01
N GLN A 312 -8.28 7.52 -29.20
CA GLN A 312 -9.29 8.50 -29.62
C GLN A 312 -8.73 9.47 -30.66
N LYS A 313 -7.52 10.01 -30.43
CA LYS A 313 -6.84 10.94 -31.35
C LYS A 313 -6.71 10.40 -32.78
N TYR A 314 -6.45 9.10 -32.93
CA TYR A 314 -6.28 8.48 -34.25
C TYR A 314 -7.57 7.97 -34.90
N GLN A 315 -8.74 8.09 -34.25
CA GLN A 315 -10.00 7.57 -34.82
C GLN A 315 -10.33 8.17 -36.19
N ASP A 316 -10.19 9.48 -36.34
CA ASP A 316 -10.54 10.17 -37.58
C ASP A 316 -9.61 9.75 -38.72
N LEU A 317 -8.30 9.65 -38.45
CA LEU A 317 -7.32 9.15 -39.40
C LEU A 317 -7.61 7.71 -39.83
N ILE A 318 -8.03 6.85 -38.89
CA ILE A 318 -8.40 5.48 -39.21
C ILE A 318 -9.57 5.46 -40.20
N ASN A 319 -10.59 6.30 -39.97
CA ASN A 319 -11.77 6.42 -40.83
C ASN A 319 -11.42 6.95 -42.23
N GLU A 320 -10.47 7.88 -42.34
CA GLU A 320 -10.01 8.39 -43.62
C GLU A 320 -9.24 7.34 -44.42
N GLN A 321 -8.33 6.60 -43.78
CA GLN A 321 -7.50 5.61 -44.46
C GLN A 321 -8.30 4.36 -44.89
N LEU A 322 -9.47 4.09 -44.27
CA LEU A 322 -10.38 3.03 -44.71
C LEU A 322 -10.93 3.25 -46.13
N LYS A 323 -10.82 4.46 -46.68
CA LYS A 323 -11.17 4.74 -48.09
C LYS A 323 -10.13 4.20 -49.07
N ASN A 324 -8.87 4.10 -48.64
CA ASN A 324 -7.73 3.74 -49.48
C ASN A 324 -7.25 2.30 -49.25
N TYR A 325 -7.57 1.70 -48.09
CA TYR A 325 -7.13 0.37 -47.67
C TYR A 325 -8.30 -0.48 -47.20
N GLU A 326 -8.29 -1.79 -47.49
CA GLU A 326 -9.36 -2.71 -47.05
C GLU A 326 -9.43 -2.82 -45.52
N LYS A 327 -8.29 -2.71 -44.83
CA LYS A 327 -8.19 -2.78 -43.36
C LYS A 327 -7.20 -1.75 -42.81
N VAL A 328 -7.63 -1.03 -41.78
CA VAL A 328 -6.78 -0.11 -41.02
C VAL A 328 -6.73 -0.57 -39.57
N LYS A 329 -5.53 -0.76 -39.01
CA LYS A 329 -5.33 -1.21 -37.63
C LYS A 329 -4.45 -0.24 -36.87
N PHE A 330 -4.98 0.29 -35.77
CA PHE A 330 -4.20 1.09 -34.83
C PHE A 330 -3.59 0.20 -33.76
N VAL A 331 -2.29 0.35 -33.54
CA VAL A 331 -1.50 -0.43 -32.60
C VAL A 331 -0.92 0.51 -31.56
N ASN A 332 -1.44 0.45 -30.34
CA ASN A 332 -0.87 1.20 -29.23
C ASN A 332 0.20 0.36 -28.53
N LEU A 333 1.46 0.79 -28.62
CA LEU A 333 2.57 0.15 -27.93
C LEU A 333 3.01 1.00 -26.73
N SER A 334 2.29 0.86 -25.62
CA SER A 334 2.62 1.54 -24.36
C SER A 334 3.46 0.65 -23.45
N ILE A 335 4.68 1.10 -23.15
CA ILE A 335 5.67 0.40 -22.34
C ILE A 335 6.16 1.33 -21.25
N SER A 336 6.36 0.79 -20.06
CA SER A 336 6.95 1.55 -18.99
C SER A 336 8.44 1.70 -19.17
N SER A 337 8.99 2.77 -18.60
CA SER A 337 10.42 2.98 -18.54
C SER A 337 11.19 1.84 -17.84
N LEU A 338 10.52 1.04 -17.02
CA LEU A 338 11.07 -0.14 -16.36
C LEU A 338 10.75 -1.45 -17.09
N GLY A 339 10.20 -1.38 -18.31
CA GLY A 339 9.93 -2.54 -19.16
C GLY A 339 8.64 -3.29 -18.84
N VAL A 340 7.69 -2.65 -18.13
CA VAL A 340 6.36 -3.22 -17.87
C VAL A 340 5.42 -2.81 -19.00
N PHE A 341 4.79 -3.77 -19.66
CA PHE A 341 3.71 -3.47 -20.62
C PHE A 341 2.44 -3.10 -19.88
N SER A 342 1.70 -2.11 -20.39
CA SER A 342 0.29 -2.02 -20.04
C SER A 342 -0.46 -3.22 -20.64
N HIS A 343 -1.59 -3.60 -20.05
CA HIS A 343 -2.40 -4.74 -20.51
C HIS A 343 -2.86 -4.74 -22.00
N PRO A 344 -2.77 -3.68 -22.84
CA PRO A 344 -2.97 -3.77 -24.29
C PRO A 344 -1.75 -4.22 -25.12
N SER A 345 -0.80 -5.01 -24.57
CA SER A 345 0.25 -5.65 -25.40
C SER A 345 -0.27 -6.68 -26.42
N LEU A 346 -1.59 -6.92 -26.42
CA LEU A 346 -2.29 -7.72 -27.42
C LEU A 346 -2.15 -7.10 -28.81
N ASP A 347 -2.38 -5.80 -28.97
CA ASP A 347 -2.42 -5.13 -30.28
C ASP A 347 -1.11 -5.36 -31.08
N PHE A 348 0.04 -5.18 -30.43
CA PHE A 348 1.34 -5.40 -31.06
C PHE A 348 1.62 -6.89 -31.33
N THR A 349 1.23 -7.76 -30.40
CA THR A 349 1.41 -9.22 -30.58
C THR A 349 0.50 -9.76 -31.68
N GLU A 350 -0.70 -9.20 -31.84
CA GLU A 350 -1.66 -9.47 -32.91
C GLU A 350 -1.15 -8.95 -34.25
N MET A 351 -0.63 -7.73 -34.31
CA MET A 351 0.04 -7.21 -35.51
C MET A 351 1.15 -8.16 -35.97
N LEU A 352 2.04 -8.58 -35.06
CA LEU A 352 3.09 -9.53 -35.41
C LEU A 352 2.54 -10.89 -35.86
N LYS A 353 1.41 -11.33 -35.29
CA LYS A 353 0.73 -12.57 -35.72
C LYS A 353 0.18 -12.43 -37.14
N ASP A 354 -0.43 -11.30 -37.47
CA ASP A 354 -0.99 -11.01 -38.79
C ASP A 354 0.11 -10.88 -39.86
N LEU A 355 1.27 -10.32 -39.48
CA LEU A 355 2.49 -10.28 -40.28
C LEU A 355 3.22 -11.63 -40.38
N LYS A 356 2.60 -12.72 -39.92
CA LYS A 356 3.10 -14.10 -40.01
C LYS A 356 4.38 -14.38 -39.22
N PHE A 357 4.69 -13.61 -38.17
CA PHE A 357 5.74 -13.99 -37.23
C PHE A 357 5.29 -15.15 -36.34
N ASP A 358 6.15 -16.14 -36.17
CA ASP A 358 5.88 -17.31 -35.32
C ASP A 358 5.87 -16.96 -33.83
N LYS A 359 5.30 -17.85 -33.02
CA LYS A 359 5.12 -17.62 -31.57
C LYS A 359 6.44 -17.42 -30.82
N GLN A 360 7.53 -18.07 -31.25
CA GLN A 360 8.82 -17.93 -30.57
C GLN A 360 9.44 -16.57 -30.87
N ARG A 361 9.46 -16.13 -32.14
CA ARG A 361 9.95 -14.79 -32.51
C ARG A 361 9.14 -13.69 -31.83
N ARG A 362 7.81 -13.80 -31.77
CA ARG A 362 6.97 -12.81 -31.06
C ARG A 362 7.38 -12.65 -29.59
N LYS A 363 7.55 -13.76 -28.86
CA LYS A 363 8.02 -13.74 -27.47
C LYS A 363 9.42 -13.14 -27.33
N TYR A 364 10.30 -13.46 -28.28
CA TYR A 364 11.67 -12.94 -28.30
C TYR A 364 11.68 -11.41 -28.52
N TYR A 365 10.94 -10.90 -29.50
CA TYR A 365 10.85 -9.47 -29.78
C TYR A 365 10.28 -8.68 -28.61
N VAL A 366 9.21 -9.17 -27.98
CA VAL A 366 8.65 -8.55 -26.77
C VAL A 366 9.70 -8.48 -25.65
N ARG A 367 10.43 -9.58 -25.39
CA ARG A 367 11.53 -9.58 -24.40
C ARG A 367 12.66 -8.62 -24.77
N LYS A 368 13.00 -8.52 -26.06
CA LYS A 368 14.03 -7.61 -26.54
C LYS A 368 13.64 -6.14 -26.38
N ILE A 369 12.39 -5.80 -26.69
CA ILE A 369 11.84 -4.46 -26.43
C ILE A 369 11.94 -4.11 -24.94
N ILE A 370 11.53 -5.03 -24.04
CA ILE A 370 11.68 -4.85 -22.58
C ILE A 370 13.14 -4.57 -22.21
N ASN A 371 14.06 -5.38 -22.72
CA ASN A 371 15.48 -5.22 -22.41
C ASN A 371 16.05 -3.89 -22.91
N ILE A 372 15.64 -3.42 -24.10
CA ILE A 372 16.03 -2.11 -24.63
C ILE A 372 15.51 -1.00 -23.72
N CYS A 373 14.23 -1.04 -23.31
CA CYS A 373 13.64 -0.07 -22.37
C CYS A 373 14.40 -0.04 -21.03
N ILE A 374 14.67 -1.20 -20.44
CA ILE A 374 15.37 -1.28 -19.14
C ILE A 374 16.80 -0.75 -19.26
N ARG A 375 17.55 -1.20 -20.28
CA ARG A 375 18.94 -0.79 -20.47
C ARG A 375 19.09 0.69 -20.79
N SER A 376 18.21 1.23 -21.64
CA SER A 376 18.21 2.66 -21.96
C SER A 376 17.82 3.52 -20.75
N SER A 377 16.81 3.12 -19.97
CA SER A 377 16.46 3.80 -18.71
C SER A 377 17.59 3.73 -17.68
N TYR A 378 18.25 2.58 -17.56
CA TYR A 378 19.44 2.42 -16.70
C TYR A 378 20.58 3.34 -17.16
N TYR A 379 20.85 3.43 -18.46
CA TYR A 379 21.85 4.32 -19.01
C TYR A 379 21.54 5.80 -18.71
N ILE A 380 20.29 6.24 -18.91
CA ILE A 380 19.83 7.59 -18.54
C ILE A 380 20.07 7.84 -17.05
N PHE A 381 19.77 6.87 -16.19
CA PHE A 381 20.01 6.96 -14.76
C PHE A 381 21.50 7.02 -14.38
N CYS A 382 22.37 6.28 -15.09
CA CYS A 382 23.82 6.33 -14.89
C CYS A 382 24.44 7.65 -15.37
N LYS A 383 23.87 8.27 -16.40
CA LYS A 383 24.24 9.60 -16.88
C LYS A 383 23.50 10.74 -16.15
N ARG A 384 22.83 10.46 -15.03
CA ARG A 384 22.23 11.51 -14.20
C ARG A 384 23.31 12.53 -13.78
N ASN A 385 23.00 13.81 -13.95
CA ASN A 385 23.90 14.96 -13.67
C ASN A 385 25.20 14.99 -14.51
N LYS A 386 25.24 14.28 -15.65
CA LYS A 386 26.32 14.37 -16.64
C LYS A 386 25.78 14.95 -17.94
N GLU A 387 26.64 15.54 -18.76
CA GLU A 387 26.27 15.98 -20.10
C GLU A 387 25.75 14.82 -20.96
N TRP A 388 24.80 15.13 -21.85
CA TRP A 388 24.15 14.15 -22.70
C TRP A 388 24.78 14.11 -24.08
N ASP A 389 25.59 13.10 -24.33
CA ASP A 389 26.39 12.95 -25.56
C ASP A 389 25.61 12.30 -26.72
N ASN A 390 24.26 12.27 -26.65
CA ASN A 390 23.35 11.58 -27.58
C ASN A 390 23.95 10.28 -28.20
N PRO A 391 24.13 9.23 -27.39
CA PRO A 391 24.86 8.03 -27.82
C PRO A 391 24.14 7.30 -28.96
N GLN A 392 24.83 6.38 -29.62
CA GLN A 392 24.18 5.53 -30.63
C GLN A 392 22.98 4.77 -30.05
N LEU A 393 21.93 4.64 -30.85
CA LEU A 393 20.74 3.88 -30.47
C LEU A 393 21.12 2.43 -30.15
N MET A 394 20.45 1.87 -29.14
CA MET A 394 20.67 0.49 -28.72
C MET A 394 20.30 -0.47 -29.86
N SER A 395 21.29 -1.13 -30.44
CA SER A 395 21.12 -1.99 -31.63
C SER A 395 21.15 -3.51 -31.33
N TYR A 396 21.41 -3.93 -30.08
CA TYR A 396 21.74 -5.33 -29.76
C TYR A 396 21.03 -5.94 -28.53
#